data_AF-A0A5D2M575-F1
#
_entry.id   AF-A0A5D2M575-F1
#
_cell.length_a   1.000
_cell.length_b   1.000
_cell.length_c   1.000
_cell.angle_alpha   90.00
_cell.angle_beta   90.00
_cell.angle_gamma   90.00
#
_symmetry.space_group_name_H-M   'P 1'
#
loop_
_entity.id
_entity.type
_entity.pdbx_description
1 polymer ?
#
loop_
_entity_poly.entity_id
_entity_poly.type
_entity_poly.pdbx_seq_one_letter_code
_entity_poly.pdbx_strand_id
1 'polypeptide(L)'
;MCLTNTLLPRPYINYKAAPRFPPLCELTLSKENQTKEPQSFSLFSNKMSTMKFCRECNNILYPKEDREQKILLYACRNCDHQEVAENNCVYRNEVHHSAGERTQILQDVAADPTLPRTKAVICANCKHGEAVFFQATARGEEGMTLFFVCCNPNCGHRWRD
;
A
#
# COMPACT_ATOMS: atom_id res chain seq x y z
N MET A 1 31.28 19.22 48.77
CA MET A 1 31.73 19.96 47.57
C MET A 1 31.06 19.29 46.38
N CYS A 2 29.93 19.82 45.93
CA CYS A 2 29.13 19.23 44.86
C CYS A 2 29.71 19.61 43.50
N LEU A 3 29.94 18.60 42.66
CA LEU A 3 30.40 18.73 41.28
C LEU A 3 29.30 19.44 40.46
N THR A 4 29.61 20.60 39.89
CA THR A 4 28.74 21.32 38.97
C THR A 4 28.78 20.67 37.60
N ASN A 5 27.67 20.02 37.24
CA ASN A 5 27.44 19.35 35.97
C ASN A 5 27.09 20.41 34.90
N THR A 6 28.00 20.67 33.96
CA THR A 6 27.81 21.59 32.84
C THR A 6 26.93 20.96 31.77
N LEU A 7 25.63 21.29 31.78
CA LEU A 7 24.70 20.93 30.71
C LEU A 7 24.92 21.83 29.50
N LEU A 8 25.47 21.27 28.41
CA LEU A 8 25.46 21.89 27.10
C LEU A 8 24.03 21.86 26.51
N PRO A 9 23.51 22.96 25.95
CA PRO A 9 22.16 23.01 25.38
C PRO A 9 22.09 22.27 24.04
N ARG A 10 21.05 21.44 23.88
CA ARG A 10 20.72 20.73 22.63
C ARG A 10 20.34 21.75 21.53
N PRO A 11 20.78 21.57 20.28
CA PRO A 11 20.34 22.43 19.18
C PRO A 11 18.86 22.18 18.87
N TYR A 12 18.05 23.23 19.02
CA TYR A 12 16.67 23.27 18.56
C TYR A 12 16.65 23.25 17.03
N ILE A 13 16.11 22.17 16.45
CA ILE A 13 15.82 22.10 15.00
C ILE A 13 14.59 22.97 14.74
N ASN A 14 14.82 24.13 14.13
CA ASN A 14 13.79 25.07 13.73
C ASN A 14 13.21 24.64 12.38
N TYR A 15 12.09 23.92 12.38
CA TYR A 15 11.32 23.66 11.16
C TYR A 15 10.64 24.97 10.72
N LYS A 16 11.26 25.69 9.78
CA LYS A 16 10.60 26.80 9.10
C LYS A 16 9.39 26.26 8.33
N ALA A 17 8.22 26.73 8.75
CA ALA A 17 6.93 26.47 8.10
C ALA A 17 6.98 26.88 6.62
N ALA A 18 6.63 25.94 5.74
CA ALA A 18 6.43 26.22 4.32
C ALA A 18 5.23 27.15 4.11
N PRO A 19 5.26 28.06 3.12
CA PRO A 19 4.20 29.03 2.89
C PRO A 19 2.89 28.34 2.49
N ARG A 20 1.84 28.78 3.16
CA ARG A 20 0.44 28.40 3.00
C ARG A 20 -0.04 28.94 1.64
N PHE A 21 -0.26 28.07 0.65
CA PHE A 21 -0.94 28.48 -0.59
C PHE A 21 -2.45 28.67 -0.31
N PRO A 22 -3.07 29.74 -0.84
CA PRO A 22 -4.49 30.02 -0.65
C PRO A 22 -5.38 29.06 -1.46
N PRO A 23 -6.61 28.77 -1.00
CA PRO A 23 -7.57 27.95 -1.71
C PRO A 23 -8.38 28.83 -2.67
N LEU A 24 -8.27 28.61 -3.98
CA LEU A 24 -9.26 29.10 -4.93
C LEU A 24 -9.42 28.08 -6.06
N CYS A 25 -10.53 27.35 -6.02
CA CYS A 25 -11.50 27.27 -7.11
C CYS A 25 -12.68 26.43 -6.64
N GLU A 26 -13.76 27.13 -6.27
CA GLU A 26 -15.11 26.60 -6.31
C GLU A 26 -15.43 26.14 -7.73
N LEU A 27 -15.81 24.88 -7.88
CA LEU A 27 -16.59 24.41 -9.02
C LEU A 27 -17.69 23.50 -8.46
N THR A 28 -18.83 24.14 -8.23
CA THR A 28 -20.21 23.65 -8.40
C THR A 28 -20.44 22.14 -8.33
N LEU A 29 -21.12 21.71 -7.26
CA LEU A 29 -21.88 20.46 -7.22
C LEU A 29 -23.03 20.51 -8.24
N SER A 30 -22.88 19.85 -9.38
CA SER A 30 -24.02 19.33 -10.13
C SER A 30 -24.24 17.87 -9.71
N LYS A 31 -25.35 17.64 -9.00
CA LYS A 31 -25.90 16.29 -8.81
C LYS A 31 -26.56 15.90 -10.12
N GLU A 32 -25.96 14.96 -10.85
CA GLU A 32 -26.64 14.27 -11.94
C GLU A 32 -26.75 12.79 -11.59
N ASN A 33 -28.00 12.39 -11.32
CA ASN A 33 -28.42 11.00 -11.36
C ASN A 33 -28.19 10.49 -12.78
N GLN A 34 -27.40 9.43 -12.95
CA GLN A 34 -27.39 8.72 -14.22
C GLN A 34 -27.40 7.20 -14.04
N THR A 35 -28.55 6.69 -14.43
CA THR A 35 -28.92 5.36 -14.86
C THR A 35 -27.82 4.66 -15.67
N LYS A 36 -27.69 3.35 -15.42
CA LYS A 36 -26.83 2.39 -16.12
C LYS A 36 -27.06 2.36 -17.64
N GLU A 37 -25.99 2.17 -18.42
CA GLU A 37 -25.85 1.25 -19.57
C GLU A 37 -24.45 1.42 -20.24
N PRO A 38 -23.96 0.44 -21.02
CA PRO A 38 -22.58 -0.02 -20.98
C PRO A 38 -21.68 0.66 -22.03
N GLN A 39 -20.51 1.13 -21.61
CA GLN A 39 -19.47 1.58 -22.53
C GLN A 39 -18.17 0.84 -22.23
N SER A 40 -17.63 0.25 -23.30
CA SER A 40 -16.37 -0.49 -23.41
C SER A 40 -15.32 -0.03 -22.40
N PHE A 41 -15.13 -0.84 -21.36
CA PHE A 41 -14.11 -0.67 -20.35
C PHE A 41 -12.76 -0.99 -21.00
N SER A 42 -12.14 0.04 -21.59
CA SER A 42 -10.72 0.04 -21.91
C SER A 42 -9.97 -0.42 -20.65
N LEU A 43 -9.05 -1.36 -20.84
CA LEU A 43 -8.11 -1.80 -19.81
C LEU A 43 -7.19 -0.62 -19.46
N PHE A 44 -7.69 0.35 -18.70
CA PHE A 44 -6.86 1.25 -17.94
C PHE A 44 -6.17 0.38 -16.89
N SER A 45 -5.01 -0.15 -17.27
CA SER A 45 -4.07 -0.76 -16.35
C SER A 45 -3.95 0.18 -15.16
N ASN A 46 -4.46 -0.25 -13.99
CA ASN A 46 -4.21 0.41 -12.70
C ASN A 46 -2.71 0.25 -12.40
N LYS A 47 -1.88 0.95 -13.16
CA LYS A 47 -0.42 0.95 -13.01
C LYS A 47 -0.16 1.91 -11.85
N MET A 48 -0.05 1.33 -10.66
CA MET A 48 0.38 2.01 -9.45
C MET A 48 1.63 2.85 -9.76
N SER A 49 1.70 4.06 -9.20
CA SER A 49 2.91 4.87 -9.28
C SER A 49 3.99 4.20 -8.44
N THR A 50 4.89 3.47 -9.10
CA THR A 50 6.05 2.85 -8.44
C THR A 50 7.10 3.91 -8.16
N MET A 51 7.73 3.87 -6.98
CA MET A 51 8.84 4.78 -6.66
C MET A 51 10.05 4.44 -7.53
N LYS A 52 10.63 5.45 -8.19
CA LYS A 52 11.82 5.30 -9.04
C LYS A 52 13.07 5.81 -8.32
N PHE A 53 14.20 5.17 -8.60
CA PHE A 53 15.51 5.48 -8.01
C PHE A 53 16.51 5.86 -9.08
N CYS A 54 17.37 6.83 -8.77
CA CYS A 54 18.43 7.29 -9.65
C CYS A 54 19.48 6.18 -9.86
N ARG A 55 19.91 5.97 -11.10
CA ARG A 55 20.90 4.93 -11.45
C ARG A 55 22.32 5.26 -10.99
N GLU A 56 22.61 6.54 -10.73
CA GLU A 56 23.96 7.00 -10.38
C GLU A 56 24.18 7.01 -8.87
N CYS A 57 23.23 7.54 -8.11
CA CYS A 57 23.37 7.76 -6.65
C CYS A 57 22.37 7.00 -5.80
N ASN A 58 21.49 6.17 -6.40
CA ASN A 58 20.45 5.39 -5.72
C ASN A 58 19.51 6.21 -4.81
N ASN A 59 19.43 7.52 -5.01
CA ASN A 59 18.46 8.38 -4.35
C ASN A 59 17.10 8.35 -5.06
N ILE A 60 16.03 8.64 -4.33
CA ILE A 60 14.67 8.69 -4.88
C ILE A 60 14.58 9.82 -5.92
N LEU A 61 13.96 9.52 -7.07
CA LEU A 61 13.65 10.52 -8.10
C LEU A 61 12.34 11.23 -7.79
N TYR A 62 12.30 12.54 -8.05
CA TYR A 62 11.15 13.38 -7.81
C TYR A 62 10.49 13.81 -9.12
N PRO A 63 9.14 13.89 -9.17
CA PRO A 63 8.42 14.39 -10.34
C PRO A 63 8.79 15.86 -10.60
N LYS A 64 9.09 16.19 -11.85
CA LYS A 64 9.44 17.52 -12.36
C LYS A 64 8.75 17.75 -13.70
N GLU A 65 8.15 18.91 -13.89
CA GLU A 65 7.53 19.30 -15.16
C GLU A 65 8.58 19.91 -16.10
N ASP A 66 8.59 19.46 -17.36
CA ASP A 66 9.18 20.21 -18.46
C ASP A 66 8.09 21.04 -19.15
N ARG A 67 8.17 22.37 -19.00
CA ARG A 67 7.16 23.31 -19.50
C ARG A 67 7.18 23.50 -21.01
N GLU A 68 8.33 23.29 -21.65
CA GLU A 68 8.49 23.49 -23.09
C GLU A 68 7.86 22.33 -23.85
N GLN A 69 8.18 21.11 -23.42
CA GLN A 69 7.66 19.89 -24.04
C GLN A 69 6.33 19.41 -23.44
N LYS A 70 5.91 19.99 -22.30
CA LYS A 70 4.71 19.60 -21.55
C LYS A 70 4.73 18.12 -21.15
N ILE A 71 5.90 17.62 -20.75
CA ILE A 71 6.10 16.24 -20.32
C ILE A 71 6.46 16.18 -18.83
N LEU A 72 6.10 15.06 -18.20
CA LEU A 72 6.52 14.75 -16.84
C LEU A 72 7.87 14.04 -16.86
N LEU A 73 8.81 14.55 -16.07
CA LEU A 73 10.13 13.97 -15.84
C LEU A 73 10.25 13.51 -14.38
N TYR A 74 11.16 12.56 -14.15
CA TYR A 74 11.65 12.18 -12.84
C TYR A 74 13.11 12.63 -12.72
N ALA A 75 13.40 13.49 -11.76
CA ALA A 75 14.70 14.14 -11.58
C ALA A 75 15.30 13.84 -10.20
N CYS A 76 16.60 13.61 -10.15
CA CYS A 76 17.32 13.53 -8.89
C CYS A 76 17.57 14.94 -8.31
N ARG A 77 17.69 15.05 -6.97
CA ARG A 77 18.09 16.31 -6.31
C ARG A 77 19.60 16.41 -6.07
N ASN A 78 20.31 15.30 -6.14
CA ASN A 78 21.73 15.20 -5.78
C ASN A 78 22.66 15.14 -7.00
N CYS A 79 22.12 14.86 -8.19
CA CYS A 79 22.85 14.78 -9.47
C CYS A 79 21.95 15.26 -10.61
N ASP A 80 22.48 15.39 -11.82
CA ASP A 80 21.78 15.91 -12.99
C ASP A 80 20.92 14.87 -13.73
N HIS A 81 20.85 13.65 -13.19
CA HIS A 81 20.07 12.55 -13.77
C HIS A 81 18.57 12.88 -13.84
N GLN A 82 18.01 12.73 -15.04
CA GLN A 82 16.62 12.98 -15.36
C GLN A 82 16.12 11.91 -16.35
N GLU A 83 14.89 11.45 -16.17
CA GLU A 83 14.25 10.48 -17.07
C GLU A 83 12.78 10.83 -17.33
N VAL A 84 12.24 10.43 -18.49
CA VAL A 84 10.84 10.70 -18.85
C VAL A 84 9.91 9.73 -18.13
N ALA A 85 8.80 10.23 -17.60
CA ALA A 85 7.79 9.40 -16.94
C ALA A 85 6.99 8.57 -17.96
N GLU A 86 6.82 7.29 -17.68
CA GLU A 86 5.95 6.40 -18.48
C GLU A 86 4.45 6.60 -18.18
N ASN A 87 4.13 7.15 -17.01
CA ASN A 87 2.77 7.38 -16.54
C ASN A 87 2.71 8.75 -15.86
N ASN A 88 1.61 9.48 -16.09
CA ASN A 88 1.37 10.80 -15.51
C ASN A 88 0.78 10.75 -14.09
N CYS A 89 0.47 9.57 -13.57
CA CYS A 89 0.04 9.38 -12.19
C CYS A 89 1.24 9.53 -11.24
N VAL A 90 1.35 10.68 -10.57
CA VAL A 90 2.42 10.95 -9.59
C VAL A 90 2.09 10.37 -8.22
N TYR A 91 0.85 10.58 -7.77
CA TYR A 91 0.38 10.13 -6.47
C TYR A 91 -1.03 9.58 -6.61
N ARG A 92 -1.28 8.48 -5.92
CA ARG A 92 -2.59 7.91 -5.77
C ARG A 92 -2.80 7.54 -4.31
N ASN A 93 -3.87 8.09 -3.73
CA ASN A 93 -4.36 7.64 -2.44
C ASN A 93 -5.55 6.72 -2.67
N GLU A 94 -5.34 5.41 -2.57
CA GLU A 94 -6.44 4.45 -2.56
C GLU A 94 -6.93 4.27 -1.12
N VAL A 95 -8.04 4.92 -0.78
CA VAL A 95 -8.70 4.70 0.50
C VAL A 95 -9.50 3.40 0.37
N HIS A 96 -8.90 2.29 0.81
CA HIS A 96 -9.58 1.00 0.84
C HIS A 96 -10.65 1.02 1.93
N HIS A 97 -11.92 1.09 1.51
CA HIS A 97 -13.07 0.77 2.36
C HIS A 97 -13.57 -0.62 1.98
N SER A 98 -12.85 -1.65 2.43
CA SER A 98 -13.30 -3.04 2.59
C SER A 98 -12.11 -3.92 2.95
N ALA A 99 -12.34 -4.98 3.73
CA ALA A 99 -11.38 -5.96 4.26
C ALA A 99 -10.60 -6.77 3.21
N GLY A 100 -9.91 -6.07 2.31
CA GLY A 100 -8.78 -6.55 1.53
C GLY A 100 -7.49 -6.48 2.33
N GLU A 101 -7.55 -6.68 3.66
CA GLU A 101 -6.38 -7.13 4.38
C GLU A 101 -6.12 -8.55 3.88
N ARG A 102 -5.45 -8.64 2.73
CA ARG A 102 -4.63 -9.77 2.40
C ARG A 102 -3.54 -9.73 3.46
N THR A 103 -3.91 -10.16 4.67
CA THR A 103 -2.97 -10.47 5.74
C THR A 103 -1.89 -11.23 5.00
N GLN A 104 -0.67 -10.75 5.10
CA GLN A 104 0.49 -11.54 4.71
C GLN A 104 0.50 -12.68 5.73
N ILE A 105 -0.44 -13.62 5.58
CA ILE A 105 -0.61 -14.79 6.40
C ILE A 105 0.73 -15.46 6.22
N LEU A 106 1.52 -15.47 7.30
CA LEU A 106 2.90 -15.93 7.26
C LEU A 106 2.92 -17.35 6.71
N GLN A 107 4.03 -17.73 6.08
CA GLN A 107 4.14 -19.04 5.44
C GLN A 107 3.91 -20.18 6.45
N ASP A 108 4.17 -19.90 7.73
CA ASP A 108 4.28 -20.85 8.83
C ASP A 108 3.03 -20.99 9.71
N VAL A 109 1.89 -20.45 9.30
CA VAL A 109 0.63 -20.57 10.06
C VAL A 109 0.22 -22.03 10.27
N ALA A 110 0.56 -22.92 9.33
CA ALA A 110 0.31 -24.36 9.49
C ALA A 110 1.22 -25.05 10.51
N ALA A 111 2.35 -24.44 10.88
CA ALA A 111 3.30 -24.97 11.86
C ALA A 111 2.99 -24.52 13.30
N ASP A 112 2.17 -23.48 13.47
CA ASP A 112 1.79 -22.99 14.79
C ASP A 112 0.92 -24.04 15.53
N PRO A 113 1.38 -24.58 16.67
CA PRO A 113 0.61 -25.55 17.46
C PRO A 113 -0.53 -24.90 18.24
N THR A 114 -0.57 -23.58 18.35
CA THR A 114 -1.59 -22.84 19.11
C THR A 114 -2.88 -22.60 18.31
N LEU A 115 -2.82 -22.77 16.98
CA LEU A 115 -3.97 -22.57 16.11
C LEU A 115 -4.84 -23.83 15.99
N PRO A 116 -6.17 -23.67 15.94
CA PRO A 116 -7.08 -24.80 15.87
C PRO A 116 -7.04 -25.47 14.49
N ARG A 117 -7.13 -26.81 14.49
CA ARG A 117 -7.14 -27.65 13.30
C ARG A 117 -8.48 -28.34 13.15
N THR A 118 -8.95 -28.47 11.92
CA THR A 118 -10.18 -29.19 11.58
C THR A 118 -9.93 -30.26 10.52
N LYS A 119 -10.66 -31.36 10.64
CA LYS A 119 -10.73 -32.46 9.65
C LYS A 119 -11.97 -32.41 8.77
N ALA A 120 -12.89 -31.48 9.07
CA ALA A 120 -14.15 -31.35 8.36
C ALA A 120 -13.97 -30.75 6.94
N VAL A 121 -12.86 -30.06 6.70
CA VAL A 121 -12.59 -29.38 5.43
C VAL A 121 -11.42 -30.05 4.73
N ILE A 122 -11.60 -30.37 3.44
CA ILE A 122 -10.60 -31.01 2.60
C ILE A 122 -9.98 -29.96 1.67
N CYS A 123 -8.66 -29.97 1.57
CA CYS A 123 -7.95 -29.07 0.66
C CYS A 123 -8.37 -29.32 -0.80
N ALA A 124 -8.83 -28.28 -1.49
CA ALA A 124 -9.22 -28.37 -2.90
C ALA A 124 -8.06 -28.83 -3.81
N ASN A 125 -6.83 -28.44 -3.48
CA ASN A 125 -5.62 -28.65 -4.28
C ASN A 125 -4.99 -30.04 -4.09
N CYS A 126 -4.66 -30.42 -2.84
CA CYS A 126 -3.96 -31.69 -2.57
C CYS A 126 -4.84 -32.79 -1.94
N LYS A 127 -6.13 -32.52 -1.71
CA LYS A 127 -7.08 -33.44 -1.06
C LYS A 127 -6.69 -33.91 0.35
N HIS A 128 -5.74 -33.22 0.99
CA HIS A 128 -5.40 -33.47 2.38
C HIS A 128 -6.57 -33.06 3.29
N GLY A 129 -6.88 -33.91 4.27
CA GLY A 129 -8.05 -33.78 5.15
C GLY A 129 -7.78 -33.03 6.45
N GLU A 130 -6.74 -32.21 6.54
CA GLU A 130 -6.45 -31.38 7.72
C GLU A 130 -6.13 -29.94 7.30
N ALA A 131 -6.80 -28.99 7.95
CA ALA A 131 -6.59 -27.56 7.75
C ALA A 131 -6.57 -26.81 9.10
N VAL A 132 -5.67 -25.85 9.23
CA VAL A 132 -5.71 -24.83 10.29
C VAL A 132 -6.73 -23.78 9.89
N PHE A 133 -7.50 -23.27 10.85
CA PHE A 133 -8.41 -22.16 10.63
C PHE A 133 -8.23 -21.04 11.65
N PHE A 134 -8.49 -19.80 11.25
CA PHE A 134 -8.47 -18.65 12.15
C PHE A 134 -9.37 -17.54 11.62
N GLN A 135 -9.83 -16.67 12.52
CA GLN A 135 -10.55 -15.45 12.18
C GLN A 135 -9.53 -14.31 12.10
N ALA A 136 -9.51 -13.58 10.99
CA ALA A 136 -8.71 -12.36 10.90
C ALA A 136 -9.54 -11.18 11.41
N THR A 137 -9.09 -10.53 12.48
CA THR A 137 -9.69 -9.30 12.98
C THR A 137 -9.21 -8.13 12.13
N ALA A 138 -9.80 -7.95 10.94
CA ALA A 138 -9.60 -6.72 10.19
C ALA A 138 -10.18 -5.57 11.03
N ARG A 139 -9.37 -4.57 11.35
CA ARG A 139 -9.81 -3.41 12.14
C ARG A 139 -10.95 -2.69 11.42
N GLY A 140 -12.17 -2.84 11.90
CA GLY A 140 -13.33 -2.06 11.46
C GLY A 140 -14.41 -2.83 10.70
N GLU A 141 -14.29 -4.14 10.48
CA GLU A 141 -15.40 -4.96 9.99
C GLU A 141 -15.74 -6.07 10.99
N GLU A 142 -17.02 -6.25 11.29
CA GLU A 142 -17.58 -7.41 12.01
C GLU A 142 -17.49 -8.67 11.13
N GLY A 143 -16.28 -9.02 10.69
CA GLY A 143 -16.02 -10.12 9.80
C GLY A 143 -15.92 -11.43 10.57
N MET A 144 -17.02 -12.18 10.65
CA MET A 144 -17.02 -13.61 11.05
C MET A 144 -16.44 -14.52 9.94
N THR A 145 -15.47 -14.03 9.18
CA THR A 145 -14.89 -14.73 8.04
C THR A 145 -13.76 -15.64 8.52
N LEU A 146 -13.80 -16.91 8.09
CA LEU A 146 -12.80 -17.90 8.43
C LEU A 146 -11.79 -18.03 7.31
N PHE A 147 -10.51 -18.02 7.68
CA PHE A 147 -9.40 -18.36 6.78
C PHE A 147 -8.93 -19.75 7.09
N PHE A 148 -8.71 -20.56 6.04
CA PHE A 148 -8.21 -21.92 6.12
C PHE A 148 -6.84 -22.03 5.46
N VAL A 149 -5.97 -22.85 6.06
CA VAL A 149 -4.63 -23.17 5.54
C VAL A 149 -4.41 -24.68 5.61
N CYS A 150 -4.06 -25.30 4.49
CA CYS A 150 -3.78 -26.74 4.43
C CYS A 150 -2.54 -27.11 5.26
N CYS A 151 -2.63 -28.18 6.05
CA CYS A 151 -1.53 -28.66 6.90
C CYS A 151 -0.42 -29.42 6.13
N ASN A 152 -0.63 -29.75 4.85
CA ASN A 152 0.38 -30.42 4.06
C ASN A 152 1.54 -29.45 3.72
N PRO A 153 2.78 -29.71 4.18
CA PRO A 153 3.93 -28.82 3.96
C PRO A 153 4.24 -28.61 2.48
N ASN A 154 3.85 -29.55 1.61
CA ASN A 154 4.05 -29.45 0.17
C ASN A 154 2.90 -28.72 -0.56
N CYS A 155 1.81 -28.36 0.15
CA CYS A 155 0.65 -27.73 -0.46
C CYS A 155 0.49 -26.26 -0.03
N GLY A 156 0.39 -26.00 1.28
CA GLY A 156 0.22 -24.65 1.82
C GLY A 156 -0.95 -23.85 1.23
N HIS A 157 -1.93 -24.51 0.63
CA HIS A 157 -3.08 -23.85 -0.02
C HIS A 157 -3.94 -23.12 1.02
N ARG A 158 -4.41 -21.93 0.66
CA ARG A 158 -5.11 -20.99 1.56
C ARG A 158 -6.40 -20.55 0.90
N TRP A 159 -7.50 -20.60 1.63
CA TRP A 159 -8.81 -20.21 1.11
C TRP A 159 -9.66 -19.58 2.23
N ARG A 160 -10.73 -18.91 1.81
CA ARG A 160 -11.70 -18.22 2.66
C ARG A 160 -13.04 -18.93 2.55
N ASP A 161 -13.78 -18.96 3.64
CA ASP A 161 -15.23 -19.22 3.68
C ASP A 161 -15.97 -17.95 4.16
#